data_AF-A0A258Y4N2-F1
#
_entry.id   AF-A0A258Y4N2-F1
#
_cell.length_a   1.000
_cell.length_b   1.000
_cell.length_c   1.000
_cell.angle_alpha   90.00
_cell.angle_beta   90.00
_cell.angle_gamma   90.00
#
_symmetry.space_group_name_H-M   'P 1'
#
loop_
_entity.id
_entity.type
_entity.pdbx_description
1 polymer ?
#
loop_
_entity_poly.entity_id
_entity_poly.type
_entity_poly.pdbx_seq_one_letter_code
_entity_poly.pdbx_strand_id
1 'polypeptide(L)' 'MTEKIINLETVNPIEFFGVNNGKLDLLKKKFPLLKILSRGTQLKLSGAPEQIDSAKEKIDLIIQYLERNGHLSEIYF' A
#
# COMPACT_ATOMS: atom_id res chain seq x y z
N MET A 1 -10.98 14.29 -9.26
CA MET A 1 -10.24 13.03 -9.01
C MET A 1 -8.78 13.37 -8.97
N THR A 2 -8.07 12.80 -8.00
CA THR A 2 -6.62 12.95 -7.84
C THR A 2 -5.97 11.60 -8.13
N GLU A 3 -4.72 11.63 -8.57
CA GLU A 3 -3.87 10.46 -8.62
C GLU A 3 -2.62 10.68 -7.76
N LYS A 4 -2.17 9.61 -7.11
CA LYS A 4 -0.97 9.60 -6.29
C LYS A 4 -0.17 8.36 -6.61
N ILE A 5 1.13 8.53 -6.80
CA ILE A 5 2.06 7.43 -7.04
C ILE A 5 3.00 7.39 -5.84
N ILE A 6 3.17 6.20 -5.29
CA ILE A 6 4.02 5.91 -4.14
C ILE A 6 5.08 4.93 -4.64
N ASN A 7 6.35 5.31 -4.48
CA ASN A 7 7.48 4.47 -4.81
C ASN A 7 7.92 3.69 -3.57
N LEU A 8 7.90 2.37 -3.68
CA LEU A 8 8.33 1.40 -2.68
C LEU A 8 9.78 0.97 -2.96
N GLU A 9 10.66 1.88 -3.39
CA GLU A 9 12.03 1.52 -3.79
C GLU A 9 12.87 1.01 -2.61
N THR A 10 12.50 1.36 -1.38
CA THR A 10 13.17 0.94 -0.15
C THR A 10 12.58 -0.33 0.48
N VAL A 11 11.42 -0.81 0.01
CA VAL A 11 10.74 -1.98 0.58
C VAL A 11 10.39 -3.01 -0.48
N ASN A 12 10.48 -4.30 -0.12
CA ASN A 12 10.15 -5.35 -1.07
C ASN A 12 8.63 -5.37 -1.39
N PRO A 13 8.23 -5.30 -2.67
CA PRO A 13 6.83 -5.28 -3.05
C PRO A 13 6.10 -6.58 -2.66
N ILE A 14 6.80 -7.72 -2.64
CA ILE A 14 6.23 -8.99 -2.18
C ILE A 14 5.87 -8.93 -0.69
N GLU A 15 6.72 -8.34 0.14
CA GLU A 15 6.45 -8.15 1.58
C GLU A 15 5.27 -7.20 1.80
N PHE A 16 5.23 -6.11 1.02
CA PHE A 16 4.20 -5.09 1.10
C PHE A 16 2.83 -5.57 0.60
N PHE A 17 2.77 -6.15 -0.61
CA PHE A 17 1.53 -6.65 -1.20
C PHE A 17 1.11 -8.01 -0.63
N GLY A 18 2.03 -8.71 0.04
CA GLY A 18 1.85 -10.05 0.55
C GLY A 18 1.94 -11.11 -0.54
N VAL A 19 2.15 -12.35 -0.13
CA VAL A 19 2.11 -13.53 -1.01
C VAL A 19 0.76 -13.57 -1.71
N ASN A 20 0.75 -13.77 -3.04
CA ASN A 20 -0.45 -13.72 -3.89
C ASN A 20 -1.27 -12.42 -3.76
N ASN A 21 -0.63 -11.27 -3.51
CA ASN A 21 -1.31 -9.96 -3.39
C ASN A 21 -2.37 -9.90 -2.28
N GLY A 22 -2.31 -10.75 -1.26
CA GLY A 22 -3.33 -10.81 -0.21
C GLY A 22 -3.54 -9.48 0.54
N LYS A 23 -2.45 -8.74 0.84
CA LYS A 23 -2.52 -7.44 1.53
C LYS A 23 -3.07 -6.35 0.59
N LEU A 24 -2.74 -6.43 -0.69
CA LEU A 24 -3.30 -5.53 -1.71
C LEU A 24 -4.81 -5.73 -1.87
N ASP A 25 -5.29 -6.98 -1.86
CA ASP A 25 -6.72 -7.29 -1.94
C ASP A 25 -7.48 -6.73 -0.73
N LEU A 26 -6.88 -6.81 0.46
CA LEU A 26 -7.42 -6.22 1.68
C LEU A 26 -7.53 -4.69 1.59
N LEU A 27 -6.49 -4.03 1.07
CA LEU A 27 -6.52 -2.58 0.81
C LEU A 27 -7.63 -2.21 -0.18
N LYS A 28 -7.78 -2.96 -1.28
CA LYS A 28 -8.87 -2.75 -2.25
C LYS A 28 -10.25 -2.95 -1.62
N LYS A 29 -10.41 -3.94 -0.75
CA LYS A 29 -11.66 -4.16 0.00
C LYS A 29 -11.96 -3.05 1.00
N LYS A 30 -10.93 -2.50 1.67
CA LYS A 30 -11.09 -1.36 2.58
C LYS A 30 -11.42 -0.07 1.85
N PHE A 31 -10.85 0.12 0.66
CA PHE A 31 -11.02 1.32 -0.14
C PHE A 31 -11.62 0.97 -1.51
N PRO A 32 -12.86 0.47 -1.58
CA PRO A 32 -13.49 0.07 -2.84
C PRO A 32 -13.72 1.26 -3.79
N LEU A 33 -13.75 2.47 -3.24
CA LEU A 33 -13.88 3.73 -3.97
C LEU A 33 -12.54 4.24 -4.55
N LEU A 34 -11.40 3.63 -4.16
CA LEU A 34 -10.09 3.96 -4.69
C LEU A 34 -9.64 2.92 -5.71
N LYS A 35 -9.09 3.41 -6.82
CA LYS A 35 -8.40 2.59 -7.79
C LYS A 35 -6.95 2.41 -7.35
N ILE A 36 -6.66 1.25 -6.78
CA ILE A 36 -5.32 0.87 -6.30
C ILE A 36 -4.67 -0.07 -7.33
N LEU A 37 -3.54 0.34 -7.88
CA LEU A 37 -2.77 -0.39 -8.89
C LEU A 37 -1.32 -0.57 -8.42
N SER A 38 -0.86 -1.81 -8.32
CA SER A 38 0.53 -2.14 -8.02
C SER A 38 1.27 -2.52 -9.30
N ARG A 39 2.43 -1.92 -9.57
CA ARG A 39 3.32 -2.27 -10.69
C ARG A 39 4.76 -2.30 -10.21
N GLY A 40 5.35 -3.50 -10.09
CA GLY A 40 6.70 -3.64 -9.55
C GLY A 40 6.80 -3.06 -8.14
N THR A 41 7.68 -2.07 -7.97
CA THR A 41 7.87 -1.30 -6.73
C THR A 41 7.03 -0.02 -6.67
N GLN A 42 6.08 0.17 -7.58
CA GLN A 42 5.23 1.37 -7.59
C GLN A 42 3.78 1.05 -7.24
N LEU A 43 3.18 1.89 -6.40
CA LEU A 43 1.78 1.82 -6.03
C LEU A 43 1.07 3.10 -6.49
N LYS A 44 0.15 2.96 -7.42
CA LYS A 44 -0.68 4.04 -7.93
C LYS A 44 -2.07 3.99 -7.29
N LEU A 45 -2.47 5.11 -6.69
CA LEU A 45 -3.78 5.35 -6.12
C LEU A 45 -4.49 6.39 -6.99
N SER A 46 -5.78 6.17 -7.29
CA SER A 46 -6.56 7.15 -8.05
C SER A 46 -8.01 7.16 -7.57
N GLY A 47 -8.58 8.34 -7.34
CA GLY A 47 -9.91 8.47 -6.72
C GLY A 47 -10.12 9.83 -6.06
N ALA A 48 -10.93 9.85 -5.01
CA ALA A 48 -11.21 11.07 -4.23
C ALA A 48 -9.98 11.46 -3.38
N PRO A 49 -9.65 12.76 -3.26
CA PRO A 49 -8.47 13.22 -2.54
C PRO A 49 -8.47 12.79 -1.06
N GLU A 50 -9.61 12.88 -0.37
CA GLU A 50 -9.76 12.46 1.04
C GLU A 50 -9.45 10.97 1.25
N GLN A 51 -9.92 10.14 0.31
CA GLN A 51 -9.67 8.69 0.35
C GLN A 51 -8.20 8.37 0.02
N ILE A 52 -7.63 9.05 -0.98
CA ILE A 52 -6.21 8.88 -1.34
C ILE A 52 -5.32 9.24 -0.17
N ASP A 53 -5.62 10.33 0.54
CA ASP A 53 -4.83 10.77 1.68
C ASP A 53 -4.89 9.74 2.82
N SER A 54 -6.10 9.28 3.16
CA SER A 54 -6.31 8.20 4.15
C SER A 54 -5.59 6.89 3.78
N ALA A 55 -5.61 6.50 2.49
CA ALA A 55 -4.91 5.32 2.02
C ALA A 55 -3.39 5.52 2.04
N LYS A 56 -2.90 6.69 1.61
CA LYS A 56 -1.49 7.04 1.63
C LYS A 56 -0.93 7.00 3.04
N GLU A 57 -1.60 7.60 4.02
CA GLU A 57 -1.16 7.54 5.42
C GLU A 57 -1.04 6.10 5.92
N LYS A 58 -2.02 5.24 5.61
CA LYS A 58 -1.96 3.81 5.94
C LYS A 58 -0.73 3.14 5.31
N ILE A 59 -0.51 3.40 4.03
CA ILE A 59 0.57 2.81 3.24
C ILE A 59 1.92 3.28 3.78
N ASP A 60 2.06 4.56 4.08
CA ASP A 60 3.27 5.16 4.67
C ASP A 60 3.63 4.52 6.01
N LEU A 61 2.62 4.29 6.88
CA LEU A 61 2.80 3.57 8.13
C LEU A 61 3.28 2.13 7.92
N ILE A 62 2.73 1.43 6.93
CA ILE A 62 3.15 0.06 6.59
C ILE A 62 4.59 0.06 6.05
N ILE A 63 4.94 1.02 5.20
CA ILE A 63 6.31 1.20 4.67
C ILE A 63 7.27 1.50 5.81
N GLN A 64 6.98 2.46 6.68
CA GLN A 64 7.83 2.76 7.84
C GLN A 64 7.99 1.55 8.75
N TYR A 65 6.92 0.78 8.95
CA TYR A 65 7.00 -0.44 9.75
C TYR A 65 7.91 -1.49 9.11
N LEU A 66 7.80 -1.67 7.79
CA LEU A 66 8.67 -2.53 6.98
C LEU A 66 10.13 -2.08 7.01
N GLU A 67 10.39 -0.80 6.81
CA GLU A 67 11.73 -0.23 6.81
C GLU A 67 12.39 -0.35 8.18
N ARG A 68 11.63 -0.10 9.26
CA ARG A 68 12.15 -0.07 10.62
C ARG A 68 12.36 -1.46 11.23
N ASN A 69 11.56 -2.45 10.83
CA ASN A 69 11.69 -3.82 11.34
C ASN A 69 12.47 -4.73 10.38
N GLY A 70 12.77 -4.30 9.15
CA GLY A 70 13.44 -5.11 8.11
C GLY A 70 12.60 -6.30 7.59
N HIS A 71 11.56 -6.71 8.31
CA HIS A 71 10.63 -7.80 8.00
C HIS A 71 9.23 -7.46 8.51
N LEU A 72 8.20 -7.74 7.71
CA LEU A 72 6.79 -7.64 8.13
C LEU A 72 6.46 -8.88 8.96
N SER A 73 6.61 -8.79 10.28
CA SER A 73 6.19 -9.90 11.17
C SER A 73 4.66 -10.05 11.15
N GLU A 74 4.18 -11.29 11.08
CA GLU A 74 2.76 -11.72 10.95
C GLU A 74 1.79 -11.14 12.01
N ILE A 75 2.30 -10.47 13.04
CA ILE A 75 1.56 -10.01 14.23
C ILE A 75 0.65 -8.79 13.94
N TYR A 76 0.79 -8.14 12.78
CA TYR A 76 0.14 -6.85 12.51
C TYR A 76 -0.95 -6.86 11.42
N PHE A 77 -1.36 -8.05 10.95
CA PHE A 77 -2.52 -8.22 10.07
C PHE A 77 -3.76 -8.72 10.82
#